data_AF-A0A9D6NI74-F1
#
_entry.id   AF-A0A9D6NI74-F1
#
_cell.length_a   1.000
_cell.length_b   1.000
_cell.length_c   1.000
_cell.angle_alpha   90.00
_cell.angle_beta   90.00
_cell.angle_gamma   90.00
#
_symmetry.space_group_name_H-M   'P 1'
#
loop_
_entity.id
_entity.type
_entity.pdbx_description
1 polymer ?
#
loop_
_entity_poly.entity_id
_entity_poly.type
_entity_poly.pdbx_seq_one_letter_code
_entity_poly.pdbx_strand_id
1 'polypeptide(L)'
;MPTLFGPRLVALTALPGGRYRMSRRDIEDALKSLFGLRVSLGSIPRMEQTVSLALQVSAEEVEESVQAAAAANIDDTGWHEGNRRAVSVEHEHPGACLLPDH
;
A
#
# COMPACT_ATOMS: atom_id res chain seq x y z
N MET A 1 -8.59 14.41 6.66
CA MET A 1 -8.58 15.17 7.94
C MET A 1 -7.17 15.14 8.49
N PRO A 2 -6.52 16.28 8.73
CA PRO A 2 -5.17 16.29 9.30
C PRO A 2 -5.18 15.69 10.70
N THR A 3 -4.11 14.97 11.04
CA THR A 3 -3.94 14.43 12.40
C THR A 3 -3.44 15.53 13.34
N LEU A 4 -3.69 15.40 14.65
CA LEU A 4 -3.10 16.30 15.65
C LEU A 4 -1.59 16.07 15.86
N PHE A 5 -1.02 15.06 15.20
CA PHE A 5 0.37 14.64 15.35
C PHE A 5 1.25 15.24 14.26
N GLY A 6 2.51 15.51 14.61
CA GLY A 6 3.50 16.00 13.67
C GLY A 6 3.83 14.98 12.57
N PRO A 7 4.27 15.44 11.38
CA PRO A 7 4.46 14.59 10.20
C PRO A 7 5.43 13.43 10.43
N ARG A 8 6.45 13.61 11.28
CA ARG A 8 7.43 12.56 11.60
C ARG A 8 6.80 11.38 12.34
N LEU A 9 5.92 11.65 13.31
CA LEU A 9 5.22 10.58 14.04
C LEU A 9 4.22 9.88 13.14
N VAL A 10 3.48 10.65 12.33
CA VAL A 10 2.53 10.12 11.35
C VAL A 10 3.24 9.15 10.39
N ALA A 11 4.37 9.55 9.80
CA ALA A 11 5.17 8.69 8.93
C ALA A 11 5.70 7.43 9.66
N LEU A 12 6.19 7.58 10.89
CA LEU A 12 6.69 6.46 11.68
C LEU A 12 5.61 5.42 11.98
N THR A 13 4.34 5.82 12.11
CA THR A 13 3.25 4.87 12.40
C THR A 13 2.86 3.99 11.21
N ALA A 14 3.08 4.45 9.97
CA ALA A 14 2.66 3.71 8.77
C ALA A 14 3.66 2.61 8.36
N LEU A 15 4.96 2.80 8.61
CA LEU A 15 5.99 1.83 8.22
C LEU A 15 5.79 0.46 8.91
N PRO A 16 5.54 0.36 10.22
CA PRO A 16 5.37 -0.93 10.88
C PRO A 16 4.10 -1.67 10.45
N GLY A 17 3.00 -0.96 10.25
CA GLY A 17 1.75 -1.55 9.76
C GLY A 17 1.86 -2.01 8.31
N GLY A 18 2.43 -1.18 7.43
CA GLY A 18 2.54 -1.46 6.00
C GLY A 18 3.61 -2.51 5.67
N ARG A 19 4.85 -2.29 6.11
CA ARG A 19 5.99 -3.13 5.72
C ARG A 19 6.20 -4.33 6.62
N TYR A 20 5.99 -4.17 7.93
CA TYR A 20 6.24 -5.23 8.91
C TYR A 20 4.97 -5.97 9.34
N ARG A 21 3.79 -5.55 8.83
CA ARG A 21 2.49 -6.17 9.10
C ARG A 21 2.17 -6.28 10.60
N MET A 22 2.71 -5.35 11.39
CA MET A 22 2.42 -5.27 12.82
C MET A 22 0.94 -4.96 13.06
N SER A 23 0.37 -5.53 14.11
CA SER A 23 -0.98 -5.14 14.52
C SER A 23 -0.98 -3.71 15.05
N ARG A 24 -2.12 -3.03 15.00
CA ARG A 24 -2.26 -1.67 15.57
C ARG A 24 -1.94 -1.63 17.07
N ARG A 25 -2.15 -2.74 17.79
CA ARG A 25 -1.79 -2.86 19.21
C ARG A 25 -0.27 -2.93 19.38
N ASP A 26 0.42 -3.70 18.54
CA ASP A 26 1.88 -3.77 18.57
C ASP A 26 2.51 -2.40 18.24
N ILE A 27 1.90 -1.64 17.32
CA ILE A 27 2.32 -0.28 17.01
C ILE A 27 2.13 0.66 18.21
N GLU A 28 0.98 0.58 18.89
CA GLU A 28 0.71 1.33 20.13
C GLU A 28 1.77 1.02 21.21
N ASP A 29 2.05 -0.26 21.43
CA ASP A 29 3.05 -0.71 22.41
C ASP A 29 4.48 -0.33 22.01
N ALA A 30 4.82 -0.38 20.72
CA ALA A 30 6.13 0.06 20.22
C ALA A 30 6.33 1.56 20.41
N LEU A 31 5.31 2.39 20.13
CA LEU A 31 5.37 3.83 20.34
C LEU A 31 5.57 4.17 21.82
N LYS A 32 4.89 3.44 22.70
CA LYS A 32 5.06 3.58 24.15
C LYS A 32 6.43 3.12 24.62
N SER A 33 6.91 1.97 24.14
CA SER A 33 8.14 1.33 24.65
C SER A 33 9.42 1.99 24.13
N LEU A 34 9.42 2.42 22.86
CA LEU A 34 10.60 3.00 22.22
C LEU A 34 10.68 4.52 22.39
N PHE A 35 9.52 5.20 22.45
CA PHE A 35 9.46 6.67 22.46
C PHE A 35 8.72 7.25 23.67
N GLY A 36 8.17 6.42 24.57
CA GLY A 36 7.38 6.89 25.70
C GLY A 36 6.02 7.49 25.32
N LEU A 37 5.60 7.37 24.05
CA LEU A 37 4.42 8.02 23.53
C LEU A 37 3.17 7.19 23.77
N ARG A 38 2.23 7.74 24.54
CA ARG A 38 0.89 7.17 24.71
C ARG A 38 -0.05 7.78 23.69
N VAL A 39 -0.32 7.04 22.63
CA VAL A 39 -1.39 7.36 21.68
C VAL A 39 -2.55 6.40 21.92
N SER A 40 -3.76 6.80 21.57
CA SER A 40 -4.88 5.85 21.60
C SER A 40 -4.80 4.90 20.40
N LEU A 41 -5.19 3.64 20.58
CA LEU A 41 -5.33 2.68 19.50
C LEU A 41 -6.13 3.20 18.28
N GLY A 42 -7.14 4.05 18.51
CA GLY A 42 -7.94 4.69 17.45
C GLY A 42 -7.21 5.81 16.68
N SER A 43 -6.12 6.34 17.21
CA SER A 43 -5.30 7.36 16.54
C SER A 43 -4.40 6.77 15.45
N ILE A 44 -3.97 5.52 15.62
CA ILE A 44 -3.10 4.79 14.68
C ILE A 44 -3.72 4.71 13.27
N PRO A 45 -4.94 4.17 13.07
CA PRO A 45 -5.53 4.10 11.73
C PRO A 45 -5.76 5.47 11.09
N ARG A 46 -5.95 6.53 11.88
CA ARG A 46 -6.06 7.90 11.36
C ARG A 46 -4.71 8.43 10.84
N MET A 47 -3.61 8.11 11.51
CA MET A 47 -2.27 8.44 11.04
C MET A 47 -1.91 7.61 9.80
N GLU A 48 -2.19 6.30 9.80
CA GLU A 48 -2.03 5.43 8.63
C GLU A 48 -2.80 5.96 7.42
N GLN A 49 -4.06 6.37 7.59
CA GLN A 49 -4.88 6.96 6.53
C GLN A 49 -4.27 8.27 6.01
N THR A 50 -3.70 9.09 6.89
CA THR A 50 -3.05 10.34 6.47
C THR A 50 -1.82 10.07 5.61
N VAL A 51 -1.01 9.06 5.96
CA VAL A 51 0.11 8.62 5.13
C VAL A 51 -0.38 8.06 3.81
N SER A 52 -1.41 7.21 3.83
CA SER A 52 -2.00 6.64 2.61
C SER A 52 -2.45 7.72 1.63
N LEU A 53 -3.20 8.72 2.10
CA LEU A 53 -3.61 9.87 1.28
C LEU A 53 -2.41 10.67 0.74
N ALA A 54 -1.36 10.86 1.55
CA ALA A 54 -0.16 11.56 1.10
C ALA A 54 0.63 10.79 0.03
N LEU A 55 0.51 9.46 -0.01
CA LEU A 55 1.17 8.59 -0.98
C LEU A 55 0.31 8.34 -2.24
N GLN A 56 -0.95 8.79 -2.28
CA GLN A 56 -1.85 8.51 -3.40
C GLN A 56 -1.28 8.96 -4.74
N VAL A 57 -0.74 10.18 -4.83
CA VAL A 57 -0.18 10.70 -6.08
C VAL A 57 0.95 9.81 -6.60
N SER A 58 1.88 9.42 -5.73
CA SER A 58 2.96 8.51 -6.12
C SER A 58 2.47 7.10 -6.46
N ALA A 59 1.38 6.64 -5.85
CA ALA A 59 0.76 5.36 -6.19
C ALA A 59 0.10 5.42 -7.58
N GLU A 60 -0.58 6.51 -7.91
CA GLU A 60 -1.20 6.76 -9.23
C GLU A 60 -0.14 6.83 -10.34
N GLU A 61 0.98 7.53 -10.12
CA GLU A 61 2.10 7.59 -11.07
C GLU A 61 2.70 6.20 -11.34
N VAL A 62 2.88 5.40 -10.29
CA VAL A 62 3.38 4.03 -10.42
C VAL A 62 2.37 3.16 -11.17
N GLU A 63 1.07 3.28 -10.87
CA GLU A 63 0.01 2.56 -11.56
C GLU A 63 -0.01 2.86 -13.07
N GLU A 64 0.05 4.14 -13.44
CA GLU A 64 0.10 4.56 -14.86
C GLU A 64 1.35 3.99 -15.55
N SER A 65 2.51 4.04 -14.89
CA SER A 65 3.77 3.49 -15.43
C SER A 65 3.71 1.98 -15.64
N VAL A 66 3.03 1.25 -14.75
CA VAL A 66 2.84 -0.21 -14.85
C VAL A 66 1.87 -0.56 -15.98
N GLN A 67 0.80 0.22 -16.15
CA GLN A 67 -0.16 0.04 -17.25
C GLN A 67 0.46 0.31 -18.63
N ALA A 68 1.36 1.29 -18.72
CA ALA A 68 2.05 1.63 -19.97
C ALA A 68 3.22 0.68 -20.32
N ALA A 69 3.63 -0.21 -19.40
CA ALA A 69 4.73 -1.12 -19.63
C ALA A 69 4.38 -2.19 -20.67
N ALA A 70 5.26 -2.44 -21.64
CA ALA A 70 5.05 -3.41 -22.73
C ALA A 70 4.89 -4.86 -22.26
N ALA A 71 5.35 -5.17 -21.04
CA ALA A 71 5.07 -6.41 -20.34
C ALA A 71 4.97 -6.12 -18.84
N ALA A 72 3.80 -6.34 -18.26
CA ALA A 72 3.67 -6.42 -16.81
C ALA A 72 4.14 -7.81 -16.40
N ASN A 73 5.40 -7.95 -15.96
CA ASN A 73 5.91 -9.19 -15.35
C ASN A 73 5.23 -9.38 -13.99
N ILE A 74 3.94 -9.72 -14.01
CA ILE A 74 3.12 -9.96 -12.82
C ILE A 74 3.55 -11.31 -12.25
N ASP A 75 4.38 -11.26 -11.21
CA ASP A 75 4.52 -12.40 -10.31
C ASP A 75 3.23 -12.47 -9.48
N ASP A 76 2.47 -13.54 -9.66
CA ASP A 76 1.08 -13.67 -9.24
C ASP A 76 0.97 -13.76 -7.70
N THR A 77 1.09 -12.61 -7.02
CA THR A 77 0.80 -12.50 -5.60
C THR A 77 -0.68 -12.21 -5.43
N GLY A 78 -1.52 -13.24 -5.37
CA GLY A 78 -2.94 -13.08 -5.04
C GLY A 78 -3.13 -12.52 -3.62
N TRP A 79 -3.96 -11.49 -3.48
CA TRP A 79 -4.24 -10.86 -2.18
C TRP A 79 -5.67 -11.22 -1.70
N HIS A 80 -5.83 -11.40 -0.39
CA HIS A 80 -7.15 -11.61 0.21
C HIS A 80 -7.79 -10.27 0.57
N GLU A 81 -8.94 -9.99 -0.01
CA GLU A 81 -9.81 -8.88 0.36
C GLU A 81 -11.06 -9.46 1.07
N GLY A 82 -11.03 -9.46 2.41
CA GLY A 82 -12.04 -10.16 3.21
C GLY A 82 -12.00 -11.68 2.98
N ASN A 83 -13.15 -12.30 2.72
CA ASN A 83 -13.24 -13.75 2.38
C ASN A 83 -13.14 -14.02 0.87
N ARG A 84 -12.72 -13.05 0.07
CA ARG A 84 -12.54 -13.20 -1.38
C ARG A 84 -11.06 -13.11 -1.72
N ARG A 85 -10.61 -14.00 -2.60
CA ARG A 85 -9.30 -13.92 -3.22
C ARG A 85 -9.44 -13.01 -4.43
N ALA A 86 -8.73 -11.89 -4.43
CA ALA A 86 -8.65 -11.00 -5.58
C ALA A 86 -7.39 -11.38 -6.38
N VAL A 87 -7.60 -11.65 -7.66
CA VAL A 87 -6.55 -11.80 -8.68
C VAL A 87 -6.82 -10.75 -9.74
N SER A 88 -5.78 -10.07 -10.22
CA SER A 88 -5.90 -9.11 -11.30
C SER A 88 -6.34 -9.86 -12.55
N VAL A 89 -7.53 -9.55 -13.08
CA VAL A 89 -8.04 -10.18 -14.29
C VAL A 89 -7.33 -9.56 -15.48
N GLU A 90 -6.64 -10.36 -16.28
CA GLU A 90 -5.98 -9.90 -17.51
C GLU A 90 -7.01 -9.25 -18.44
N HIS A 91 -6.74 -8.02 -18.85
CA HIS A 91 -7.37 -7.44 -20.02
C HIS A 91 -6.49 -7.77 -21.23
N GLU A 92 -6.87 -8.84 -21.95
CA GLU A 92 -6.23 -9.25 -23.20
C GLU A 92 -6.32 -8.11 -24.24
N HIS A 93 -5.18 -7.69 -24.78
CA HIS A 93 -5.11 -6.69 -25.85
C HIS A 93 -5.27 -7.39 -27.21
N PRO A 94 -6.28 -7.07 -28.04
CA PRO A 94 -6.44 -7.74 -29.32
C PRO A 94 -5.50 -7.09 -30.34
N GLY A 95 -4.43 -7.80 -30.67
CA GLY A 95 -3.67 -7.56 -31.90
C GLY A 95 -2.18 -7.37 -31.69
N ALA A 96 -1.42 -8.44 -31.95
CA ALA A 96 -0.22 -8.40 -32.79
C ALA A 96 0.40 -9.80 -32.84
N CYS A 97 0.00 -10.62 -33.82
CA CYS A 97 0.84 -11.70 -34.31
C CYS A 97 0.63 -11.82 -35.83
N LEU A 98 1.45 -11.09 -36.58
CA LEU A 98 1.69 -11.34 -37.99
C LEU A 98 3.21 -11.26 -38.18
N LEU A 99 3.85 -12.42 -38.12
CA LEU A 99 5.17 -12.64 -38.71
C LEU A 99 4.96 -13.50 -39.96
N PRO A 100 5.53 -13.14 -41.11
CA PRO A 100 5.40 -13.93 -42.32
C PRO A 100 6.30 -15.17 -42.27
N ASP A 101 5.76 -16.31 -42.69
CA ASP A 101 6.51 -17.53 -42.91
C ASP A 101 7.51 -17.34 -44.06
N HIS A 102 8.78 -17.70 -43.82
CA HIS A 102 9.79 -17.91 -44.85
C HIS A 102 9.83 -19.38 -45.26
#